data_AF-A0A0F2NQN0-F1
#
_entry.id   AF-A0A0F2NQN0-F1
#
_cell.length_a   1.000
_cell.length_b   1.000
_cell.length_c   1.000
_cell.angle_alpha   90.00
_cell.angle_beta   90.00
_cell.angle_gamma   90.00
#
_symmetry.space_group_name_H-M   'P 1'
#
loop_
_entity.id
_entity.type
_entity.pdbx_description
1 polymer ?
#
loop_
_entity_poly.entity_id
_entity_poly.type
_entity_poly.pdbx_seq_one_letter_code
_entity_poly.pdbx_strand_id
1 'polypeptide(L)'
;MNLEWNYFYSSLSQSAAAIVGIFGAFIVSRILSNQTSYAQKLASCRESLRYSSKLLGRANDLDIQRFVGKRVSAGLNKIRGLRGADIDHPASYYYSELDFPVFADKAEVLEKIEKVLESRRTAYAEENSKIALSDLVNPVNRRVIDRLTGRPSGKDDEWEEIYSLAQECKRQAELIAEHYDSIKGNPESSTQITYTLVLMAVLFFSGVIYPLSFMPVPPGGVVLSLSAFWPNFYSLKGVLLLVMGGIFSSVLLIFLRLNWSLKYPRYEVKQLERFSEIGTYSKYFESMEKNTIAGLIKKQNKKFTDT
;
A
#
# COMPACT_ATOMS: atom_id res chain seq x y z
N MET A 1 50.51 44.02 9.46
CA MET A 1 49.18 43.98 10.10
C MET A 1 47.99 44.27 9.17
N ASN A 2 47.78 45.47 8.59
CA ASN A 2 46.58 45.70 7.73
C ASN A 2 46.51 44.81 6.48
N LEU A 3 47.66 44.53 5.86
CA LEU A 3 47.76 43.68 4.68
C LEU A 3 47.36 42.22 5.01
N GLU A 4 47.81 41.69 6.14
CA GLU A 4 47.55 40.31 6.59
C GLU A 4 46.07 40.05 6.89
N TRP A 5 45.37 41.02 7.49
CA TRP A 5 43.92 40.89 7.76
C TRP A 5 43.06 40.94 6.49
N ASN A 6 43.42 41.78 5.52
CA ASN A 6 42.75 41.78 4.21
C ASN A 6 42.96 40.45 3.48
N TYR A 7 44.17 39.88 3.52
CA TYR A 7 44.43 38.55 2.97
C TYR A 7 43.61 37.48 3.71
N PHE A 8 43.58 37.50 5.04
CA PHE A 8 42.80 36.54 5.82
C PHE A 8 41.30 36.58 5.49
N TYR A 9 40.66 37.76 5.53
CA TYR A 9 39.22 37.88 5.24
C TYR A 9 38.89 37.53 3.78
N SER A 10 39.76 37.92 2.83
CA SER A 10 39.58 37.54 1.43
C SER A 10 39.69 36.02 1.23
N SER A 11 40.72 35.37 1.80
CA SER A 11 40.89 33.92 1.71
C SER A 11 39.77 33.15 2.42
N LEU A 12 39.30 33.64 3.58
CA LEU A 12 38.17 33.06 4.31
C LEU A 12 36.88 33.13 3.48
N SER A 13 36.54 34.32 2.93
CA SER A 13 35.35 34.49 2.11
C SER A 13 35.40 33.70 0.81
N GLN A 14 36.56 33.60 0.16
CA GLN A 14 36.74 32.76 -1.02
C GLN A 14 36.55 31.27 -0.70
N SER A 15 37.12 30.80 0.41
CA SER A 15 36.97 29.40 0.85
C SER A 15 35.52 29.08 1.23
N ALA A 16 34.85 29.97 1.97
CA ALA A 16 33.44 29.81 2.32
C ALA A 16 32.55 29.82 1.07
N ALA A 17 32.79 30.73 0.12
CA ALA A 17 32.07 30.78 -1.15
C ALA A 17 32.26 29.49 -1.98
N ALA A 18 33.48 28.93 -2.01
CA ALA A 18 33.77 27.68 -2.69
C ALA A 18 33.00 26.49 -2.07
N ILE A 19 32.98 26.40 -0.73
CA ILE A 19 32.22 25.38 0.00
C ILE A 19 30.73 25.50 -0.33
N VAL A 20 30.16 26.71 -0.24
CA VAL A 20 28.76 26.97 -0.59
C VAL A 20 28.48 26.58 -2.05
N GLY A 21 29.38 26.89 -2.98
CA GLY A 21 29.23 26.52 -4.40
C GLY A 21 29.16 25.01 -4.62
N ILE A 22 30.09 24.26 -4.02
CA ILE A 22 30.17 22.79 -4.16
C ILE A 22 28.93 22.11 -3.55
N PHE A 23 28.63 22.42 -2.29
CA PHE A 23 27.46 21.83 -1.62
C PHE A 23 26.16 22.30 -2.26
N GLY A 24 26.10 23.54 -2.74
CA GLY A 24 24.94 24.07 -3.44
C GLY A 24 24.64 23.33 -4.73
N ALA A 25 25.65 23.11 -5.57
CA ALA A 25 25.49 22.33 -6.79
C ALA A 25 24.96 20.91 -6.48
N PHE A 26 25.56 20.23 -5.49
CA PHE A 26 25.13 18.89 -5.08
C PHE A 26 23.68 18.85 -4.60
N ILE A 27 23.27 19.78 -3.74
CA ILE A 27 21.92 19.84 -3.20
C ILE A 27 20.90 20.16 -4.28
N VAL A 28 21.21 21.10 -5.18
CA VAL A 28 20.35 21.42 -6.33
C VAL A 28 20.14 20.18 -7.20
N SER A 29 21.21 19.46 -7.56
CA SER A 29 21.11 18.22 -8.32
C SER A 29 20.25 17.17 -7.60
N ARG A 30 20.40 17.04 -6.28
CA ARG A 30 19.59 16.10 -5.48
C ARG A 30 18.11 16.49 -5.47
N ILE A 31 17.78 17.77 -5.32
CA ILE A 31 16.40 18.27 -5.34
C ILE A 31 15.75 18.01 -6.71
N LEU A 32 16.47 18.29 -7.80
CA LEU A 32 15.97 18.04 -9.16
C LEU A 32 15.72 16.55 -9.40
N SER A 33 16.64 15.69 -8.95
CA SER A 33 16.47 14.23 -9.01
C SER A 33 15.24 13.77 -8.23
N ASN A 34 15.05 14.25 -6.99
CA ASN A 34 13.89 13.94 -6.17
C ASN A 34 12.59 14.43 -6.83
N GLN A 35 12.60 15.58 -7.50
CA GLN A 35 11.44 16.10 -8.23
C GLN A 35 11.03 15.18 -9.38
N THR A 36 12.00 14.67 -10.15
CA THR A 36 11.72 13.71 -11.22
C THR A 36 11.13 12.41 -10.67
N SER A 37 11.72 11.86 -9.61
CA SER A 37 11.22 10.64 -8.95
C SER A 37 9.82 10.86 -8.36
N TYR A 38 9.58 12.00 -7.72
CA TYR A 38 8.26 12.36 -7.19
C TYR A 38 7.21 12.40 -8.30
N ALA A 39 7.49 13.09 -9.42
CA ALA A 39 6.57 13.20 -10.54
C ALA A 39 6.24 11.83 -11.16
N GLN A 40 7.25 10.98 -11.35
CA GLN A 40 7.08 9.61 -11.86
C GLN A 40 6.22 8.74 -10.93
N LYS A 41 6.56 8.73 -9.63
CA LYS A 41 5.82 7.95 -8.63
C LYS A 41 4.38 8.45 -8.45
N LEU A 42 4.16 9.76 -8.51
CA LEU A 42 2.82 10.35 -8.42
C LEU A 42 1.97 9.98 -9.64
N ALA A 43 2.53 10.02 -10.84
CA ALA A 43 1.85 9.58 -12.05
C ALA A 43 1.46 8.10 -11.96
N SER A 44 2.40 7.24 -11.55
CA SER A 44 2.17 5.82 -11.33
C SER A 44 1.11 5.56 -10.25
N CYS A 45 1.14 6.31 -9.15
CA CYS A 45 0.13 6.25 -8.09
C CYS A 45 -1.28 6.50 -8.64
N ARG A 46 -1.46 7.58 -9.41
CA ARG A 46 -2.76 7.93 -10.02
C ARG A 46 -3.23 6.88 -11.03
N GLU A 47 -2.30 6.31 -11.79
CA GLU A 47 -2.61 5.23 -12.71
C GLU A 47 -3.09 3.98 -11.98
N SER A 48 -2.38 3.55 -10.93
CA SER A 48 -2.79 2.40 -10.10
C SER A 48 -4.13 2.63 -9.40
N LEU A 49 -4.42 3.86 -8.95
CA LEU A 49 -5.73 4.22 -8.40
C LEU A 49 -6.84 4.13 -9.45
N ARG A 50 -6.60 4.65 -10.66
CA ARG A 50 -7.56 4.57 -11.77
C ARG A 50 -7.82 3.12 -12.17
N TYR A 51 -6.78 2.31 -12.26
CA TYR A 51 -6.89 0.89 -12.58
C TYR A 51 -7.67 0.12 -11.50
N SER A 52 -7.37 0.40 -10.23
CA SER A 52 -8.11 -0.19 -9.11
C SER A 52 -9.56 0.21 -9.06
N SER A 53 -9.87 1.47 -9.36
CA SER A 53 -11.24 1.95 -9.50
C SER A 53 -11.99 1.21 -10.63
N LYS A 54 -11.31 0.90 -11.74
CA LYS A 54 -11.86 0.09 -12.83
C LYS A 54 -12.13 -1.35 -12.39
N LEU A 55 -11.21 -1.98 -11.66
CA LEU A 55 -11.40 -3.33 -11.14
C LEU A 55 -12.54 -3.39 -10.12
N LEU A 56 -12.66 -2.38 -9.25
CA LEU A 56 -13.77 -2.24 -8.32
C LEU A 56 -15.11 -2.11 -9.08
N GLY A 57 -15.15 -1.32 -10.15
CA GLY A 57 -16.32 -1.24 -11.04
C GLY A 57 -16.70 -2.60 -11.60
N ARG A 58 -15.75 -3.33 -12.19
CA ARG A 58 -15.98 -4.68 -12.71
C ARG A 58 -16.44 -5.67 -11.63
N ALA A 59 -15.89 -5.58 -10.43
CA ALA A 59 -16.28 -6.43 -9.31
C ALA A 59 -17.71 -6.15 -8.84
N ASN A 60 -18.16 -4.89 -8.92
CA ASN A 60 -19.54 -4.50 -8.61
C ASN A 60 -20.53 -4.86 -9.72
N ASP A 61 -20.09 -4.87 -10.98
CA ASP A 61 -20.92 -5.27 -12.12
C ASP A 61 -21.23 -6.78 -12.11
N LEU A 62 -20.33 -7.57 -11.53
CA LEU A 62 -20.54 -9.01 -11.35
C LEU A 62 -21.39 -9.27 -10.11
N ASP A 63 -22.48 -10.01 -10.29
CA ASP A 63 -23.34 -10.48 -9.20
C ASP A 63 -22.71 -11.71 -8.48
N ILE A 64 -21.54 -11.48 -7.88
CA ILE A 64 -20.76 -12.50 -7.17
C ILE A 64 -21.61 -13.10 -6.04
N GLN A 65 -22.45 -12.29 -5.39
CA GLN A 65 -23.36 -12.74 -4.33
C GLN A 65 -24.33 -13.80 -4.84
N ARG A 66 -25.03 -13.54 -5.95
CA ARG A 66 -25.96 -14.51 -6.53
C ARG A 66 -25.23 -15.76 -7.00
N PHE A 67 -24.05 -15.61 -7.59
CA PHE A 67 -23.23 -16.74 -8.02
C PHE A 67 -22.86 -17.65 -6.84
N VAL A 68 -22.28 -17.08 -5.78
CA VAL A 68 -21.90 -17.82 -4.57
C VAL A 68 -23.13 -18.45 -3.92
N GLY A 69 -24.22 -17.70 -3.79
CA GLY A 69 -25.48 -18.18 -3.22
C GLY A 69 -26.06 -19.38 -3.97
N LYS A 70 -26.05 -19.37 -5.31
CA LYS A 70 -26.50 -20.51 -6.14
C LYS A 70 -25.65 -21.75 -5.90
N ARG A 71 -24.32 -21.62 -5.89
CA ARG A 71 -23.39 -22.75 -5.70
C ARG A 71 -23.50 -23.34 -4.29
N VAL A 72 -23.55 -22.50 -3.26
CA VAL A 72 -23.79 -22.95 -1.88
C VAL A 72 -25.13 -23.67 -1.77
N SER A 73 -26.20 -23.11 -2.33
CA SER A 73 -27.53 -23.74 -2.30
C SER A 73 -27.56 -25.08 -3.04
N ALA A 74 -26.85 -25.19 -4.17
CA ALA A 74 -26.72 -26.45 -4.90
C ALA A 74 -25.99 -27.51 -4.07
N GLY A 75 -24.90 -27.15 -3.38
CA GLY A 75 -24.19 -28.03 -2.44
C GLY A 75 -25.10 -28.47 -1.29
N LEU A 76 -25.81 -27.54 -0.65
CA LEU A 76 -26.76 -27.86 0.43
C LEU A 76 -27.92 -28.75 -0.04
N ASN A 77 -28.41 -28.56 -1.27
CA ASN A 77 -29.43 -29.43 -1.84
C ASN A 77 -28.94 -30.87 -2.08
N LYS A 78 -27.65 -31.06 -2.43
CA LYS A 78 -27.04 -32.40 -2.47
C LYS A 78 -27.05 -33.04 -1.08
N ILE A 79 -26.70 -32.30 -0.03
CA ILE A 79 -26.76 -32.78 1.37
C ILE A 79 -28.19 -33.13 1.77
N ARG A 80 -29.17 -32.31 1.39
CA ARG A 80 -30.59 -32.63 1.61
C ARG A 80 -31.01 -33.92 0.90
N GLY A 81 -30.31 -34.40 -0.11
CA GLY A 81 -30.61 -35.67 -0.77
C GLY A 81 -30.10 -36.91 -0.03
N LEU A 82 -29.23 -36.75 0.97
CA LEU A 82 -28.58 -37.85 1.69
C LEU A 82 -29.55 -38.60 2.60
N ARG A 83 -29.29 -39.91 2.79
CA ARG A 83 -30.11 -40.81 3.62
C ARG A 83 -29.22 -41.80 4.39
N GLY A 84 -29.69 -42.25 5.56
CA GLY A 84 -29.03 -43.30 6.33
C GLY A 84 -27.60 -42.94 6.76
N ALA A 85 -26.67 -43.90 6.64
CA ALA A 85 -25.27 -43.75 7.04
C ALA A 85 -24.54 -42.58 6.36
N ASP A 86 -25.06 -42.09 5.22
CA ASP A 86 -24.49 -40.96 4.50
C ASP A 86 -24.70 -39.60 5.23
N ILE A 87 -25.42 -39.53 6.37
CA ILE A 87 -25.69 -38.31 7.16
C ILE A 87 -24.77 -38.20 8.41
N ASP A 88 -24.05 -39.26 8.74
CA ASP A 88 -23.30 -39.37 10.01
C ASP A 88 -21.91 -38.73 9.97
N HIS A 89 -21.49 -38.20 8.82
CA HIS A 89 -20.22 -37.49 8.73
C HIS A 89 -20.30 -36.06 9.31
N PRO A 90 -19.19 -35.50 9.81
CA PRO A 90 -19.16 -34.12 10.29
C PRO A 90 -19.30 -33.11 9.15
N ALA A 91 -19.81 -31.90 9.41
CA ALA A 91 -19.96 -30.84 8.40
C ALA A 91 -18.68 -30.56 7.58
N SER A 92 -17.51 -30.68 8.20
CA SER A 92 -16.21 -30.50 7.53
C SER A 92 -15.95 -31.51 6.41
N TYR A 93 -16.51 -32.71 6.49
CA TYR A 93 -16.40 -33.75 5.46
C TYR A 93 -17.13 -33.33 4.18
N TYR A 94 -18.40 -32.92 4.31
CA TYR A 94 -19.17 -32.46 3.15
C TYR A 94 -18.63 -31.17 2.55
N TYR A 95 -18.06 -30.28 3.37
CA TYR A 95 -17.41 -29.08 2.87
C TYR A 95 -16.25 -29.41 1.90
N SER A 96 -15.43 -30.42 2.23
CA SER A 96 -14.35 -30.86 1.33
C SER A 96 -14.83 -31.65 0.12
N GLU A 97 -15.89 -32.44 0.28
CA GLU A 97 -16.34 -33.38 -0.76
C GLU A 97 -17.23 -32.72 -1.83
N LEU A 98 -18.01 -31.70 -1.47
CA LEU A 98 -19.02 -31.11 -2.35
C LEU A 98 -18.57 -29.87 -3.13
N ASP A 99 -17.25 -29.60 -3.16
CA ASP A 99 -16.61 -28.51 -3.92
C ASP A 99 -17.33 -27.16 -3.75
N PHE A 100 -17.51 -26.74 -2.49
CA PHE A 100 -18.10 -25.45 -2.19
C PHE A 100 -17.23 -24.30 -2.73
N PRO A 101 -17.84 -23.19 -3.19
CA PRO A 101 -17.09 -22.11 -3.82
C PRO A 101 -16.10 -21.46 -2.85
N VAL A 102 -14.85 -21.29 -3.29
CA VAL A 102 -13.75 -20.70 -2.50
C VAL A 102 -14.07 -19.27 -2.02
N PHE A 103 -14.97 -18.57 -2.70
CA PHE A 103 -15.43 -17.22 -2.35
C PHE A 103 -16.41 -17.16 -1.16
N ALA A 104 -17.01 -18.28 -0.75
CA ALA A 104 -17.92 -18.30 0.37
C ALA A 104 -17.17 -18.29 1.70
N ASP A 105 -17.70 -17.60 2.71
CA ASP A 105 -17.16 -17.69 4.05
C ASP A 105 -17.27 -19.14 4.56
N LYS A 106 -16.14 -19.76 4.87
CA LYS A 106 -16.10 -21.17 5.27
C LYS A 106 -16.86 -21.43 6.57
N ALA A 107 -16.80 -20.52 7.55
CA ALA A 107 -17.51 -20.68 8.81
C ALA A 107 -19.02 -20.63 8.58
N GLU A 108 -19.47 -19.68 7.77
CA GLU A 108 -20.90 -19.55 7.40
C GLU A 108 -21.42 -20.78 6.64
N VAL A 109 -20.62 -21.33 5.71
CA VAL A 109 -21.01 -22.54 4.97
C VAL A 109 -21.06 -23.75 5.90
N LEU A 110 -20.10 -23.92 6.81
CA LEU A 110 -20.09 -25.03 7.76
C LEU A 110 -21.31 -25.00 8.70
N GLU A 111 -21.68 -23.81 9.19
CA GLU A 111 -22.89 -23.62 9.99
C GLU A 111 -24.15 -24.02 9.21
N LYS A 112 -24.25 -23.59 7.94
CA LYS A 112 -25.37 -23.97 7.07
C LYS A 112 -25.42 -25.48 6.79
N ILE A 113 -24.26 -26.12 6.63
CA ILE A 113 -24.18 -27.57 6.46
C ILE A 113 -24.70 -28.26 7.71
N GLU A 114 -24.22 -27.88 8.90
CA GLU A 114 -24.63 -28.52 10.16
C GLU A 114 -26.14 -28.38 10.38
N LYS A 115 -26.71 -27.19 10.15
CA LYS A 115 -28.15 -26.96 10.25
C LYS A 115 -28.96 -27.85 9.31
N VAL A 116 -28.46 -28.09 8.10
CA VAL A 116 -29.11 -28.98 7.12
C VAL A 116 -28.98 -30.45 7.55
N LEU A 117 -27.82 -30.85 8.09
CA LEU A 117 -27.60 -32.20 8.62
C LEU A 117 -28.51 -32.47 9.82
N GLU A 118 -28.60 -31.57 10.79
CA GLU A 118 -29.50 -31.68 11.94
C GLU A 118 -30.96 -31.86 11.49
N SER A 119 -31.42 -31.00 10.58
CA SER A 119 -32.77 -31.08 10.01
C SER A 119 -33.03 -32.40 9.27
N ARG A 120 -31.97 -33.04 8.73
CA ARG A 120 -32.08 -34.35 8.07
C ARG A 120 -32.01 -35.52 9.04
N ARG A 121 -31.20 -35.43 10.09
CA ARG A 121 -31.15 -36.41 11.18
C ARG A 121 -32.52 -36.53 11.85
N THR A 122 -33.17 -35.40 12.14
CA THR A 122 -34.52 -35.39 12.73
C THR A 122 -35.58 -35.95 11.77
N ALA A 123 -35.60 -35.49 10.52
CA ALA A 123 -36.54 -35.98 9.52
C ALA A 123 -36.38 -37.49 9.23
N TYR A 124 -35.14 -38.00 9.21
CA TYR A 124 -34.87 -39.42 9.01
C TYR A 124 -35.29 -40.27 10.22
N ALA A 125 -35.10 -39.77 11.45
CA ALA A 125 -35.61 -40.43 12.66
C ALA A 125 -37.14 -40.51 12.66
N GLU A 126 -37.83 -39.45 12.23
CA GLU A 126 -39.28 -39.44 12.06
C GLU A 126 -39.75 -40.38 10.93
N GLU A 127 -39.06 -40.39 9.78
CA GLU A 127 -39.37 -41.26 8.64
C GLU A 127 -39.20 -42.73 9.04
N ASN A 128 -38.12 -43.09 9.75
CA ASN A 128 -37.92 -44.44 10.29
C ASN A 128 -38.95 -44.82 11.36
N SER A 129 -39.41 -43.87 12.20
CA SER A 129 -40.47 -44.14 13.17
C SER A 129 -41.84 -44.44 12.51
N LYS A 130 -42.08 -43.86 11.32
CA LYS A 130 -43.29 -44.10 10.52
C LYS A 130 -43.17 -45.38 9.67
N ILE A 131 -41.98 -45.68 9.14
CA ILE A 131 -41.69 -46.91 8.39
C ILE A 131 -41.71 -48.15 9.31
N ALA A 132 -41.38 -48.00 10.60
CA ALA A 132 -41.56 -49.05 11.60
C ALA A 132 -43.01 -49.51 11.78
N LEU A 133 -44.00 -48.75 11.27
CA LEU A 133 -45.41 -49.14 11.24
C LEU A 133 -45.85 -49.78 9.91
N SER A 134 -45.05 -49.68 8.83
CA SER A 134 -45.47 -50.08 7.48
C SER A 134 -44.64 -51.14 6.77
N ASP A 135 -43.42 -51.51 7.20
CA ASP A 135 -42.60 -52.48 6.45
C ASP A 135 -42.05 -53.65 7.28
N LEU A 136 -42.85 -54.73 7.27
CA LEU A 136 -42.40 -56.13 7.37
C LEU A 136 -41.90 -56.66 6.00
N VAL A 137 -41.70 -55.82 4.98
CA VAL A 137 -41.39 -56.27 3.61
C VAL A 137 -40.23 -55.48 2.99
N ASN A 138 -39.09 -56.16 2.98
CA ASN A 138 -37.92 -56.03 2.10
C ASN A 138 -36.84 -54.96 2.34
N PRO A 139 -35.54 -55.37 2.33
CA PRO A 139 -34.40 -54.48 2.40
C PRO A 139 -33.99 -54.04 0.99
N VAL A 140 -34.02 -52.74 0.69
CA VAL A 140 -33.40 -52.21 -0.53
C VAL A 140 -32.09 -51.54 -0.16
N ASN A 141 -31.02 -52.32 -0.32
CA ASN A 141 -29.65 -51.86 -0.41
C ASN A 141 -29.51 -50.99 -1.68
N ARG A 142 -29.19 -49.70 -1.56
CA ARG A 142 -28.76 -48.85 -2.68
C ARG A 142 -27.65 -47.91 -2.21
N ARG A 143 -26.42 -48.20 -2.63
CA ARG A 143 -25.30 -47.25 -2.67
C ARG A 143 -25.69 -46.08 -3.58
N VAL A 144 -25.76 -44.86 -3.04
CA VAL A 144 -26.08 -43.63 -3.79
C VAL A 144 -24.85 -42.74 -4.02
N ILE A 145 -23.68 -43.11 -3.50
CA ILE A 145 -22.49 -42.25 -3.50
C ILE A 145 -21.96 -41.94 -4.92
N ASP A 146 -22.23 -42.77 -5.94
CA ASP A 146 -21.80 -42.50 -7.32
C ASP A 146 -22.57 -41.37 -8.04
N ARG A 147 -23.58 -40.75 -7.43
CA ARG A 147 -24.34 -39.63 -8.05
C ARG A 147 -23.96 -38.24 -7.57
N LEU A 148 -23.06 -38.11 -6.60
CA LEU A 148 -22.71 -36.79 -6.03
C LEU A 148 -21.74 -35.97 -6.90
N THR A 149 -21.01 -36.63 -7.79
CA THR A 149 -19.98 -36.04 -8.68
C THR A 149 -20.55 -35.45 -9.98
N GLY A 150 -21.87 -35.33 -10.10
CA GLY A 150 -22.49 -34.54 -11.17
C GLY A 150 -22.01 -33.09 -11.13
N ARG A 151 -20.94 -32.83 -11.87
CA ARG A 151 -20.37 -31.52 -12.15
C ARG A 151 -21.45 -30.74 -12.91
N PRO A 152 -21.94 -29.59 -12.41
CA PRO A 152 -22.91 -28.80 -13.15
C PRO A 152 -22.24 -28.34 -14.45
N SER A 153 -22.58 -28.99 -15.56
CA SER A 153 -22.05 -28.76 -16.92
C SER A 153 -22.58 -27.47 -17.56
N GLY A 154 -22.91 -26.45 -16.75
CA GLY A 154 -23.50 -25.21 -17.22
C GLY A 154 -22.78 -24.01 -16.63
N LYS A 155 -21.92 -23.38 -17.45
CA LYS A 155 -21.15 -22.15 -17.22
C LYS A 155 -19.93 -22.29 -16.30
N ASP A 156 -18.85 -22.83 -16.84
CA ASP A 156 -17.50 -22.61 -16.33
C ASP A 156 -17.04 -21.15 -16.60
N ASP A 157 -17.56 -20.49 -17.64
CA ASP A 157 -17.19 -19.12 -18.04
C ASP A 157 -17.39 -18.06 -16.94
N GLU A 158 -18.54 -18.08 -16.22
CA GLU A 158 -18.83 -17.11 -15.15
C GLU A 158 -17.91 -17.33 -13.93
N TRP A 159 -17.53 -18.58 -13.68
CA TRP A 159 -16.56 -18.91 -12.63
C TRP A 159 -15.15 -18.48 -13.02
N GLU A 160 -14.73 -18.75 -14.25
CA GLU A 160 -13.43 -18.32 -14.79
C GLU A 160 -13.31 -16.80 -14.80
N GLU A 161 -14.38 -16.08 -15.12
CA GLU A 161 -14.40 -14.62 -15.09
C GLU A 161 -14.26 -14.07 -13.67
N ILE A 162 -15.04 -14.58 -12.70
CA ILE A 162 -14.94 -14.14 -11.30
C ILE A 162 -13.56 -14.51 -10.71
N TYR A 163 -13.05 -15.70 -11.03
CA TYR A 163 -11.76 -16.17 -10.53
C TYR A 163 -10.58 -15.39 -11.13
N SER A 164 -10.58 -15.15 -12.43
CA SER A 164 -9.56 -14.32 -13.09
C SER A 164 -9.61 -12.88 -12.58
N LEU A 165 -10.80 -12.31 -12.35
CA LEU A 165 -10.94 -11.00 -11.73
C LEU A 165 -10.38 -10.98 -10.30
N ALA A 166 -10.66 -12.00 -9.50
CA ALA A 166 -10.15 -12.09 -8.13
C ALA A 166 -8.62 -12.17 -8.09
N GLN A 167 -8.01 -12.96 -8.98
CA GLN A 167 -6.55 -13.03 -9.12
C GLN A 167 -5.96 -11.69 -9.55
N GLU A 168 -6.61 -11.01 -10.49
CA GLU A 168 -6.18 -9.71 -10.98
C GLU A 168 -6.27 -8.63 -9.89
N CYS A 169 -7.37 -8.60 -9.12
CA CYS A 169 -7.51 -7.75 -7.94
C CYS A 169 -6.44 -8.03 -6.90
N LYS A 170 -6.12 -9.32 -6.65
CA LYS A 170 -5.06 -9.69 -5.71
C LYS A 170 -3.69 -9.19 -6.16
N ARG A 171 -3.31 -9.47 -7.41
CA ARG A 171 -2.06 -9.00 -8.01
C ARG A 171 -1.95 -7.48 -7.93
N GLN A 172 -3.05 -6.78 -8.22
CA GLN A 172 -3.09 -5.34 -8.15
C GLN A 172 -2.95 -4.81 -6.71
N ALA A 173 -3.61 -5.45 -5.74
CA ALA A 173 -3.50 -5.11 -4.33
C ALA A 173 -2.06 -5.27 -3.81
N GLU A 174 -1.37 -6.35 -4.19
CA GLU A 174 0.04 -6.58 -3.86
C GLU A 174 0.96 -5.51 -4.46
N LEU A 175 0.77 -5.17 -5.74
CA LEU A 175 1.53 -4.09 -6.40
C LEU A 175 1.29 -2.73 -5.74
N ILE A 176 0.05 -2.48 -5.30
CA ILE A 176 -0.30 -1.26 -4.59
C ILE A 176 0.31 -1.22 -3.20
N ALA A 177 0.36 -2.34 -2.48
CA ALA A 177 1.03 -2.43 -1.19
C ALA A 177 2.51 -2.08 -1.31
N GLU A 178 3.21 -2.66 -2.30
CA GLU A 178 4.61 -2.33 -2.59
C GLU A 178 4.80 -0.84 -2.93
N HIS A 179 3.93 -0.29 -3.78
CA HIS A 179 4.00 1.12 -4.14
C HIS A 179 3.71 2.04 -2.96
N TYR A 180 2.72 1.71 -2.12
CA TYR A 180 2.37 2.42 -0.89
C TYR A 180 3.55 2.47 0.09
N ASP A 181 4.20 1.33 0.33
CA ASP A 181 5.39 1.27 1.18
C ASP A 181 6.52 2.16 0.65
N SER A 182 6.66 2.27 -0.67
CA SER A 182 7.65 3.14 -1.32
C SER A 182 7.37 4.65 -1.17
N ILE A 183 6.16 5.06 -0.76
CA ILE A 183 5.74 6.48 -0.67
C ILE A 183 5.29 6.93 0.73
N LYS A 184 4.89 6.02 1.63
CA LYS A 184 4.27 6.30 2.94
C LYS A 184 5.04 7.29 3.82
N GLY A 185 6.36 7.37 3.66
CA GLY A 185 7.26 8.25 4.43
C GLY A 185 7.62 9.59 3.77
N ASN A 186 7.11 9.90 2.57
CA ASN A 186 7.60 11.02 1.73
C ASN A 186 9.13 11.04 1.56
N PRO A 187 9.76 9.96 1.06
CA PRO A 187 11.22 9.88 0.98
C PRO A 187 11.87 10.97 0.12
N GLU A 188 11.12 11.55 -0.83
CA GLU A 188 11.56 12.62 -1.72
C GLU A 188 11.62 14.00 -1.04
N SER A 189 10.84 14.23 0.03
CA SER A 189 10.91 15.44 0.84
C SER A 189 11.84 15.21 2.03
N SER A 190 13.09 15.64 1.90
CA SER A 190 14.09 15.40 2.94
C SER A 190 14.27 16.61 3.85
N THR A 191 14.07 16.40 5.15
CA THR A 191 14.41 17.40 6.18
C THR A 191 15.92 17.70 6.18
N GLN A 192 16.76 16.71 5.80
CA GLN A 192 18.21 16.90 5.70
C GLN A 192 18.58 17.92 4.62
N ILE A 193 17.89 17.89 3.47
CA ILE A 193 18.06 18.89 2.40
C ILE A 193 17.69 20.29 2.91
N THR A 194 16.57 20.41 3.64
CA THR A 194 16.17 21.68 4.25
C THR A 194 17.24 22.21 5.21
N TYR A 195 17.76 21.39 6.13
CA TYR A 195 18.83 21.83 7.03
C TYR A 195 20.10 22.24 6.28
N THR A 196 20.45 21.53 5.20
CA THR A 196 21.63 21.85 4.40
C THR A 196 21.47 23.20 3.70
N LEU A 197 20.30 23.49 3.11
CA LEU A 197 20.01 24.81 2.51
C LEU A 197 20.09 25.94 3.54
N VAL A 198 19.58 25.73 4.75
CA VAL A 198 19.67 26.72 5.84
C VAL A 198 21.12 26.91 6.27
N LEU A 199 21.89 25.84 6.43
CA LEU A 199 23.30 25.91 6.79
C LEU A 199 24.12 26.61 5.71
N MET A 200 23.83 26.38 4.43
CA MET A 200 24.44 27.12 3.33
C MET A 200 24.10 28.61 3.38
N ALA A 201 22.86 28.98 3.71
CA ALA A 201 22.50 30.38 3.90
C ALA A 201 23.33 31.00 5.02
N VAL A 202 23.39 30.34 6.18
CA VAL A 202 24.19 30.79 7.34
C VAL A 202 25.66 30.92 6.95
N LEU A 203 26.24 29.93 6.28
CA LEU A 203 27.65 29.93 5.87
C LEU A 203 27.94 31.04 4.86
N PHE A 204 27.01 31.31 3.94
CA PHE A 204 27.17 32.40 2.98
C PHE A 204 27.14 33.77 3.67
N PHE A 205 26.16 34.02 4.55
CA PHE A 205 26.07 35.31 5.25
C PHE A 205 27.21 35.52 6.26
N SER A 206 27.55 34.50 7.04
CA SER A 206 28.60 34.59 8.07
C SER A 206 30.03 34.45 7.53
N GLY A 207 30.23 33.66 6.46
CA GLY A 207 31.54 33.38 5.89
C GLY A 207 31.90 34.24 4.69
N VAL A 208 30.90 34.67 3.89
CA VAL A 208 31.14 35.48 2.69
C VAL A 208 30.77 36.94 2.95
N ILE A 209 29.51 37.24 3.25
CA ILE A 209 29.06 38.65 3.36
C ILE A 209 29.69 39.34 4.57
N TYR A 210 29.72 38.70 5.73
CA TYR A 210 30.23 39.31 6.95
C TYR A 210 31.71 39.71 6.83
N PRO A 211 32.67 38.86 6.42
CA PRO A 211 34.07 39.28 6.31
C PRO A 211 34.31 40.27 5.17
N LEU A 212 33.61 40.13 4.03
CA LEU A 212 33.70 41.10 2.93
C LEU A 212 33.21 42.50 3.34
N SER A 213 32.26 42.60 4.28
CA SER A 213 31.72 43.89 4.74
C SER A 213 32.74 44.75 5.50
N PHE A 214 33.83 44.15 6.03
CA PHE A 214 34.89 44.86 6.74
C PHE A 214 36.11 45.19 5.86
N MET A 215 36.08 44.86 4.57
CA MET A 215 37.20 45.14 3.66
C MET A 215 37.04 46.45 2.85
N PRO A 216 38.12 47.25 2.69
CA PRO A 216 39.46 47.06 3.25
C PRO A 216 39.54 47.48 4.73
N VAL A 217 40.35 46.76 5.51
CA VAL A 217 40.55 47.06 6.93
C VAL A 217 41.29 48.40 7.08
N PRO A 218 40.72 49.38 7.81
CA PRO A 218 41.35 50.69 8.02
C PRO A 218 42.62 50.59 8.91
N PRO A 219 43.58 51.52 8.75
CA PRO A 219 44.78 51.55 9.57
C PRO A 219 44.45 51.89 11.03
N GLY A 220 44.53 50.90 11.91
CA GLY A 220 44.16 51.03 13.33
C GLY A 220 43.77 49.72 14.02
N GLY A 221 43.59 48.63 13.26
CA GLY A 221 43.31 47.29 13.79
C GLY A 221 41.87 46.84 13.61
N VAL A 222 41.59 45.61 14.05
CA VAL A 222 40.32 44.91 13.82
C VAL A 222 39.33 45.27 14.93
N VAL A 223 38.24 45.97 14.58
CA VAL A 223 37.07 46.10 15.47
C VAL A 223 35.98 45.19 14.93
N LEU A 224 36.03 43.90 15.29
CA LEU A 224 34.92 42.97 15.08
C LEU A 224 33.79 43.39 16.02
N SER A 225 32.89 44.26 15.54
CA SER A 225 31.72 44.70 16.27
C SER A 225 30.48 44.66 15.39
N LEU A 226 29.38 44.12 15.93
CA LEU A 226 28.06 44.22 15.28
C LEU A 226 27.62 45.68 15.08
N SER A 227 28.09 46.62 15.92
CA SER A 227 27.75 48.04 15.76
C SER A 227 28.47 48.70 14.58
N ALA A 228 29.65 48.19 14.20
CA ALA A 228 30.43 48.70 13.07
C ALA A 228 29.94 48.15 11.71
N PHE A 229 29.04 47.16 11.71
CA PHE A 229 28.46 46.57 10.50
C PHE A 229 27.46 47.51 9.82
N TRP A 230 26.60 48.18 10.58
CA TRP A 230 25.51 49.00 10.03
C TRP A 230 25.98 50.17 9.15
N PRO A 231 27.02 50.95 9.52
CA PRO A 231 27.54 52.00 8.65
C PRO A 231 28.11 51.48 7.33
N ASN A 232 28.76 50.31 7.36
CA ASN A 232 29.30 49.66 6.16
C ASN A 232 28.20 49.09 5.25
N PHE A 233 27.07 48.68 5.83
CA PHE A 233 25.90 48.18 5.11
C PHE A 233 25.23 49.26 4.24
N TYR A 234 25.17 50.52 4.70
CA TYR A 234 24.61 51.65 3.92
C TYR A 234 25.59 52.26 2.90
N SER A 235 26.78 51.67 2.71
CA SER A 235 27.72 52.08 1.68
C SER A 235 27.40 51.45 0.31
N LEU A 236 27.96 51.99 -0.78
CA LEU A 236 27.84 51.41 -2.13
C LEU A 236 28.26 49.92 -2.16
N LYS A 237 29.27 49.54 -1.38
CA LYS A 237 29.73 48.15 -1.25
C LYS A 237 28.70 47.27 -0.54
N GLY A 238 28.10 47.79 0.53
CA GLY A 238 27.02 47.14 1.25
C GLY A 238 25.82 46.88 0.35
N VAL A 239 25.45 47.84 -0.50
CA VAL A 239 24.39 47.67 -1.51
C VAL A 239 24.74 46.55 -2.50
N LEU A 240 25.97 46.51 -3.04
CA LEU A 240 26.41 45.44 -3.94
C LEU A 240 26.37 44.06 -3.27
N LEU A 241 26.83 43.96 -2.02
CA LEU A 241 26.79 42.74 -1.23
C LEU A 241 25.35 42.31 -0.93
N LEU A 242 24.44 43.25 -0.66
CA LEU A 242 23.02 42.99 -0.46
C LEU A 242 22.39 42.46 -1.75
N VAL A 243 22.68 43.05 -2.91
CA VAL A 243 22.19 42.54 -4.20
C VAL A 243 22.65 41.09 -4.41
N MET A 244 23.93 40.79 -4.18
CA MET A 244 24.46 39.43 -4.30
C MET A 244 23.81 38.46 -3.29
N GLY A 245 23.65 38.90 -2.04
CA GLY A 245 22.97 38.12 -1.01
C GLY A 245 21.49 37.90 -1.28
N GLY A 246 20.82 38.88 -1.89
CA GLY A 246 19.43 38.80 -2.31
C GLY A 246 19.24 37.79 -3.43
N ILE A 247 20.11 37.81 -4.45
CA ILE A 247 20.10 36.81 -5.53
C ILE A 247 20.32 35.41 -4.96
N PHE A 248 21.37 35.23 -4.17
CA PHE A 248 21.67 33.93 -3.56
C PHE A 248 20.52 33.41 -2.67
N SER A 249 19.96 34.27 -1.82
CA SER A 249 18.83 33.92 -0.95
C SER A 249 17.58 33.57 -1.75
N SER A 250 17.31 34.30 -2.85
CA SER A 250 16.18 34.02 -3.73
C SER A 250 16.30 32.63 -4.34
N VAL A 251 17.50 32.25 -4.79
CA VAL A 251 17.78 30.90 -5.31
C VAL A 251 17.55 29.84 -4.23
N LEU A 252 18.10 30.02 -3.02
CA LEU A 252 17.88 29.08 -1.91
C LEU A 252 16.39 28.95 -1.54
N LEU A 253 15.65 30.06 -1.52
CA LEU A 253 14.21 30.06 -1.23
C LEU A 253 13.41 29.30 -2.27
N ILE A 254 13.76 29.42 -3.56
CA ILE A 254 13.14 28.64 -4.64
C ILE A 254 13.35 27.15 -4.37
N PHE A 255 14.59 26.72 -4.09
CA PHE A 255 14.88 25.31 -3.83
C PHE A 255 14.28 24.79 -2.53
N LEU A 256 14.18 25.63 -1.50
CA LEU A 256 13.49 25.29 -0.26
C LEU A 256 12.00 25.07 -0.49
N ARG A 257 11.36 25.97 -1.26
CA ARG A 257 9.95 25.85 -1.65
C ARG A 257 9.73 24.59 -2.49
N LEU A 258 10.63 24.29 -3.43
CA LEU A 258 10.57 23.06 -4.21
C LEU A 258 10.63 21.83 -3.31
N ASN A 259 11.61 21.72 -2.40
CA ASN A 259 11.74 20.58 -1.49
C ASN A 259 10.48 20.38 -0.60
N TRP A 260 9.85 21.46 -0.17
CA TRP A 260 8.59 21.39 0.60
C TRP A 260 7.39 20.96 -0.24
N SER A 261 7.39 21.26 -1.54
CA SER A 261 6.32 20.87 -2.45
C SER A 261 6.32 19.39 -2.85
N LEU A 262 7.42 18.66 -2.60
CA LEU A 262 7.57 17.23 -2.91
C LEU A 262 6.86 16.28 -1.91
N LYS A 263 5.69 16.69 -1.39
CA LYS A 263 4.90 15.89 -0.45
C LYS A 263 3.71 15.29 -1.15
N TYR A 264 3.51 13.98 -0.98
CA TYR A 264 2.39 13.29 -1.60
C TYR A 264 1.05 13.75 -1.01
N PRO A 265 0.01 13.92 -1.85
CA PRO A 265 -1.33 14.25 -1.37
C PRO A 265 -1.85 13.15 -0.44
N ARG A 266 -2.21 13.52 0.80
CA ARG A 266 -2.70 12.57 1.82
C ARG A 266 -3.90 11.74 1.34
N TYR A 267 -4.76 12.33 0.52
CA TYR A 267 -5.91 11.65 -0.07
C TYR A 267 -5.49 10.49 -0.99
N GLU A 268 -4.53 10.72 -1.89
CA GLU A 268 -4.05 9.69 -2.82
C GLU A 268 -3.35 8.56 -2.05
N VAL A 269 -2.50 8.89 -1.07
CA VAL A 269 -1.82 7.91 -0.20
C VAL A 269 -2.81 7.04 0.57
N LYS A 270 -3.85 7.65 1.15
CA LYS A 270 -4.89 6.92 1.88
C LYS A 270 -5.73 6.02 0.97
N GLN A 271 -5.99 6.45 -0.27
CA GLN A 271 -6.65 5.57 -1.24
C GLN A 271 -5.77 4.39 -1.65
N LEU A 272 -4.46 4.61 -1.80
CA LEU A 272 -3.50 3.53 -2.05
C LEU A 272 -3.53 2.49 -0.93
N GLU A 273 -3.47 2.94 0.33
CA GLU A 273 -3.60 2.06 1.49
C GLU A 273 -4.89 1.24 1.44
N ARG A 274 -6.02 1.88 1.13
CA ARG A 274 -7.31 1.18 1.02
C ARG A 274 -7.30 0.12 -0.10
N PHE A 275 -6.79 0.45 -1.28
CA PHE A 275 -6.72 -0.49 -2.41
C PHE A 275 -5.62 -1.54 -2.28
N SER A 276 -4.73 -1.43 -1.28
CA SER A 276 -3.76 -2.48 -0.94
C SER A 276 -4.43 -3.70 -0.31
N GLU A 277 -5.65 -3.55 0.20
CA GLU A 277 -6.43 -4.63 0.79
C GLU A 277 -7.39 -5.21 -0.25
N ILE A 278 -7.29 -6.53 -0.51
CA ILE A 278 -8.15 -7.20 -1.49
C ILE A 278 -9.65 -7.09 -1.15
N GLY A 279 -9.97 -7.00 0.14
CA GLY A 279 -11.34 -6.83 0.63
C GLY A 279 -12.02 -5.53 0.19
N THR A 280 -11.25 -4.51 -0.19
CA THR A 280 -11.77 -3.27 -0.76
C THR A 280 -12.47 -3.51 -2.10
N TYR A 281 -12.02 -4.49 -2.89
CA TYR A 281 -12.62 -4.81 -4.19
C TYR A 281 -13.90 -5.62 -4.06
N SER A 282 -13.93 -6.59 -3.13
CA SER A 282 -15.12 -7.37 -2.80
C SER A 282 -14.89 -8.17 -1.52
N LYS A 283 -15.92 -8.25 -0.66
CA LYS A 283 -15.92 -9.13 0.52
C LYS A 283 -15.70 -10.61 0.14
N TYR A 284 -16.15 -11.02 -1.04
CA TYR A 284 -15.98 -12.39 -1.53
C TYR A 284 -14.53 -12.73 -1.88
N PHE A 285 -13.74 -11.74 -2.31
CA PHE A 285 -12.31 -11.93 -2.59
C PHE A 285 -11.50 -12.02 -1.29
N GLU A 286 -11.90 -11.28 -0.25
CA GLU A 286 -11.33 -11.43 1.10
C GLU A 286 -11.56 -12.86 1.64
N SER A 287 -12.79 -13.39 1.50
CA SER A 287 -13.09 -14.77 1.88
C SER A 287 -12.26 -15.79 1.09
N MET A 288 -12.06 -15.56 -0.21
CA MET A 288 -11.20 -16.40 -1.04
C MET A 288 -9.76 -16.44 -0.52
N GLU A 289 -9.20 -15.28 -0.16
CA GLU A 289 -7.83 -15.19 0.37
C GLU A 289 -7.70 -15.95 1.69
N LYS A 290 -8.62 -15.72 2.64
CA LYS A 290 -8.67 -16.44 3.92
C LYS A 290 -8.77 -17.96 3.72
N ASN A 291 -9.63 -18.40 2.80
CA ASN A 291 -9.82 -19.82 2.50
C ASN A 291 -8.60 -20.45 1.83
N THR A 292 -7.91 -19.71 0.95
CA THR A 292 -6.68 -20.17 0.29
C THR A 292 -5.55 -20.33 1.30
N ILE A 293 -5.36 -19.35 2.19
CA ILE A 293 -4.35 -19.41 3.25
C ILE A 293 -4.64 -20.57 4.21
N ALA A 294 -5.89 -20.73 4.65
CA ALA A 294 -6.30 -21.86 5.51
C ALA A 294 -6.07 -23.22 4.83
N GLY A 295 -6.28 -23.31 3.51
CA GLY A 295 -6.00 -24.50 2.71
C GLY A 295 -4.50 -24.82 2.61
N LEU A 296 -3.65 -23.80 2.45
CA LEU A 296 -2.19 -23.95 2.41
C LEU A 296 -1.62 -24.41 3.76
N ILE A 297 -2.09 -23.83 4.87
CA ILE A 297 -1.69 -24.23 6.23
C ILE A 297 -2.06 -25.70 6.50
N LYS A 298 -3.25 -26.14 6.08
CA LYS A 298 -3.68 -27.54 6.23
C LYS A 298 -2.79 -28.51 5.41
N LYS A 299 -2.39 -28.12 4.20
CA LYS A 299 -1.46 -28.91 3.36
C LYS A 299 -0.06 -28.98 3.96
N GLN A 300 0.46 -27.88 4.53
CA GLN A 300 1.75 -27.90 5.23
C GLN A 300 1.70 -28.78 6.48
N ASN A 301 0.69 -28.63 7.34
CA ASN A 301 0.57 -29.44 8.56
C ASN A 301 0.42 -30.93 8.27
N LYS A 302 -0.31 -31.31 7.21
CA LYS A 302 -0.40 -32.72 6.78
C LYS A 302 0.96 -33.29 6.36
N LYS A 303 1.80 -32.47 5.72
CA LYS A 303 3.16 -32.85 5.30
C LYS A 303 4.13 -33.02 6.48
N PHE A 304 3.84 -32.41 7.63
CA PHE A 304 4.61 -32.56 8.88
C PHE A 304 4.13 -33.71 9.77
N THR A 305 2.89 -34.17 9.62
CA THR A 305 2.36 -35.34 10.36
C THR A 305 2.61 -36.67 9.68
N ASP A 306 2.94 -36.66 8.38
CA ASP A 306 3.26 -37.86 7.58
C ASP A 306 4.79 -38.12 7.49
N THR A 307 5.59 -37.46 8.34
CA THR A 307 7.04 -37.67 8.54
C THR A 307 7.34 -38.01 9.99
#